data_AF-A0A2E7I1J2-F1
#
_entry.id   AF-A0A2E7I1J2-F1
#
_cell.length_a   1.000
_cell.length_b   1.000
_cell.length_c   1.000
_cell.angle_alpha   90.00
_cell.angle_beta   90.00
_cell.angle_gamma   90.00
#
_symmetry.space_group_name_H-M   'P 1'
#
loop_
_entity.id
_entity.type
_entity.pdbx_description
1 polymer ?
#
loop_
_entity_poly.entity_id
_entity_poly.type
_entity_poly.pdbx_seq_one_letter_code
_entity_poly.pdbx_strand_id
1 'polypeptide(L)'
;MTTRTDISEITCKISFARIAELNRSALTLLSERLHPDCPSWKKSINELPTPEKLVAEITANCKADESYINTDMPIKEMIFRILLTSKNKPRTIGNLHKLLTGTWSTPVKPITLSQSSLVKVIELDDYYGFELSE
;
A
#
# COMPACT_ATOMS: atom_id res chain seq x y z
N MET A 1 0.60 -23.19 25.32
CA MET A 1 -0.54 -23.01 24.39
C MET A 1 -0.10 -22.01 23.35
N THR A 2 0.31 -22.46 22.17
CA THR A 2 0.69 -21.58 21.06
C THR A 2 -0.61 -21.20 20.36
N THR A 3 -1.05 -19.95 20.50
CA THR A 3 -2.19 -19.43 19.74
C THR A 3 -1.79 -19.45 18.26
N ARG A 4 -2.46 -20.29 17.47
CA ARG A 4 -2.30 -20.28 16.02
C ARG A 4 -2.99 -19.02 15.50
N THR A 5 -2.22 -17.96 15.28
CA THR A 5 -2.71 -16.71 14.69
C THR A 5 -3.37 -17.03 13.34
N ASP A 6 -4.61 -16.59 13.18
CA ASP A 6 -5.33 -16.73 11.91
C ASP A 6 -4.68 -15.80 10.89
N ILE A 7 -4.23 -16.34 9.75
CA ILE A 7 -3.57 -15.59 8.67
C ILE A 7 -4.42 -14.39 8.24
N SER A 8 -5.75 -14.53 8.28
CA SER A 8 -6.67 -13.48 7.87
C SER A 8 -6.64 -12.25 8.78
N GLU A 9 -6.24 -12.41 10.05
CA GLU A 9 -6.19 -11.35 11.07
C GLU A 9 -4.84 -10.64 11.13
N ILE A 10 -3.77 -11.24 10.58
CA ILE A 10 -2.46 -10.57 10.44
C ILE A 10 -2.68 -9.22 9.76
N THR A 11 -2.11 -8.16 10.31
CA THR A 11 -2.22 -6.81 9.77
C THR A 11 -0.99 -6.42 8.97
N CYS A 12 -1.17 -5.59 7.96
CA CYS A 12 -0.12 -5.00 7.14
C CYS A 12 -0.27 -3.48 7.13
N LYS A 13 0.85 -2.77 7.20
CA LYS A 13 0.96 -1.32 6.99
C LYS A 13 2.26 -1.00 6.24
N ILE A 14 2.42 0.25 5.81
CA ILE A 14 3.69 0.80 5.33
C ILE A 14 4.48 1.30 6.55
N SER A 15 5.74 0.90 6.68
CA SER A 15 6.65 1.32 7.73
C SER A 15 7.77 2.18 7.14
N PHE A 16 7.80 3.47 7.49
CA PHE A 16 8.82 4.38 6.98
C PHE A 16 10.23 4.04 7.51
N ALA A 17 10.31 3.45 8.71
CA ALA A 17 11.55 2.88 9.22
C ALA A 17 12.04 1.74 8.32
N ARG A 18 11.14 0.82 7.94
CA ARG A 18 11.46 -0.27 7.02
C ARG A 18 11.89 0.23 5.63
N ILE A 19 11.26 1.28 5.11
CA ILE A 19 11.70 1.93 3.86
C ILE A 19 13.14 2.43 3.98
N ALA A 20 13.50 3.05 5.11
CA ALA A 20 14.86 3.52 5.35
C ALA A 20 15.87 2.36 5.46
N GLU A 21 15.52 1.25 6.12
CA GLU A 21 16.34 0.02 6.17
C GLU A 21 16.60 -0.57 4.78
N LEU A 22 15.65 -0.42 3.85
CA LEU A 22 15.78 -0.81 2.46
C LEU A 22 16.61 0.19 1.62
N ASN A 23 17.25 1.18 2.25
CA ASN A 23 18.01 2.27 1.62
C ASN A 23 17.17 3.09 0.62
N ARG A 24 15.90 3.33 0.95
CA ARG A 24 14.97 4.11 0.12
C ARG A 24 14.47 5.36 0.82
N SER A 25 14.02 6.32 0.03
CA SER A 25 13.37 7.54 0.52
C SER A 25 11.86 7.39 0.49
N ALA A 26 11.24 7.45 1.68
CA ALA A 26 9.78 7.48 1.79
C ALA A 26 9.18 8.68 1.04
N LEU A 27 9.83 9.84 1.09
CA LEU A 27 9.38 11.04 0.39
C LEU A 27 9.35 10.83 -1.13
N THR A 28 10.41 10.21 -1.69
CA THR A 28 10.47 9.90 -3.13
C THR A 28 9.35 8.94 -3.52
N LEU A 29 9.21 7.83 -2.79
CA LEU A 29 8.16 6.84 -3.05
C LEU A 29 6.77 7.44 -3.03
N LEU A 30 6.46 8.27 -2.02
CA LEU A 30 5.15 8.91 -1.87
C LEU A 30 4.92 9.98 -2.95
N SER A 31 5.94 10.77 -3.28
CA SER A 31 5.81 11.85 -4.28
C SER A 31 5.42 11.34 -5.66
N GLU A 32 5.93 10.16 -6.06
CA GLU A 32 5.60 9.50 -7.32
C GLU A 32 4.14 9.02 -7.41
N ARG A 33 3.42 8.98 -6.27
CA ARG A 33 2.01 8.55 -6.18
C ARG A 33 1.07 9.69 -5.82
N LEU A 34 1.54 10.94 -5.83
CA LEU A 34 0.65 12.08 -5.69
C LEU A 34 -0.27 12.17 -6.94
N HIS A 35 -1.49 12.65 -6.76
CA HIS A 35 -2.36 13.03 -7.89
C HIS A 35 -2.06 14.49 -8.28
N PRO A 36 -2.31 14.94 -9.53
CA PRO A 36 -2.17 16.35 -9.90
C PRO A 36 -2.90 17.35 -8.99
N ASP A 37 -3.97 16.92 -8.34
CA ASP A 37 -4.74 17.73 -7.38
C ASP A 37 -4.09 17.81 -5.98
N CYS A 38 -3.08 16.99 -5.71
CA CYS A 38 -2.37 17.06 -4.44
C CYS A 38 -1.55 18.37 -4.34
N PRO A 39 -1.62 19.10 -3.20
CA PRO A 39 -0.88 20.33 -3.01
C PRO A 39 0.64 20.21 -3.21
N SER A 40 1.20 19.02 -2.98
CA SER A 40 2.62 18.76 -3.10
C SER A 40 3.07 18.20 -4.46
N TRP A 41 2.16 17.99 -5.43
CA TRP A 41 2.46 17.33 -6.72
C TRP A 41 3.62 17.96 -7.50
N LYS A 42 3.75 19.28 -7.49
CA LYS A 42 4.79 20.01 -8.26
C LYS A 42 5.98 20.48 -7.41
N LYS A 43 5.99 20.17 -6.12
CA LYS A 43 7.04 20.63 -5.21
C LYS A 43 8.31 19.82 -5.41
N SER A 44 9.46 20.44 -5.22
CA SER A 44 10.73 19.70 -5.18
C SER A 44 10.81 18.84 -3.92
N ILE A 45 11.66 17.82 -3.93
CA ILE A 45 11.84 16.89 -2.80
C ILE A 45 12.14 17.60 -1.47
N ASN A 46 12.86 18.73 -1.52
CA ASN A 46 13.25 19.53 -0.35
C ASN A 46 12.10 20.36 0.23
N GLU A 47 11.03 20.55 -0.52
CA GLU A 47 9.84 21.32 -0.15
C GLU A 47 8.66 20.41 0.23
N LEU A 48 8.84 19.09 0.14
CA LEU A 48 7.81 18.15 0.52
C LEU A 48 7.60 18.15 2.04
N PRO A 49 6.35 18.02 2.49
CA PRO A 49 6.06 17.83 3.89
C PRO A 49 6.49 16.43 4.36
N THR A 50 6.30 16.13 5.64
CA THR A 50 6.65 14.81 6.18
C THR A 50 5.89 13.68 5.46
N PRO A 51 6.42 12.44 5.45
CA PRO A 51 5.74 11.30 4.84
C PRO A 51 4.29 11.12 5.30
N GLU A 52 3.99 11.36 6.57
CA GLU A 52 2.63 11.26 7.14
C GLU A 52 1.68 12.29 6.54
N LYS A 53 2.17 13.52 6.31
CA LYS A 53 1.38 14.58 5.67
C LYS A 53 1.14 14.25 4.19
N LEU A 54 2.13 13.73 3.48
CA LEU A 54 1.95 13.25 2.11
C LEU A 54 0.92 12.11 2.03
N VAL A 55 0.96 11.13 2.95
CA VAL A 55 -0.08 10.09 3.04
C VAL A 55 -1.47 10.69 3.24
N ALA A 56 -1.59 11.72 4.09
CA ALA A 56 -2.86 12.41 4.30
C ALA A 56 -3.33 13.15 3.04
N GLU A 57 -2.44 13.82 2.31
CA GLU A 57 -2.73 14.45 1.02
C GLU A 57 -3.20 13.41 -0.02
N ILE A 58 -2.49 12.28 -0.15
CA ILE A 58 -2.87 11.18 -1.04
C ILE A 58 -4.25 10.64 -0.66
N THR A 59 -4.49 10.39 0.63
CA THR A 59 -5.80 9.92 1.11
C THR A 59 -6.93 10.88 0.73
N ALA A 60 -6.72 12.19 0.87
CA ALA A 60 -7.74 13.20 0.63
C ALA A 60 -8.07 13.37 -0.86
N ASN A 61 -7.07 13.25 -1.74
CA ASN A 61 -7.22 13.59 -3.15
C ASN A 61 -7.35 12.36 -4.07
N CYS A 62 -6.82 11.20 -3.68
CA CYS A 62 -6.74 10.03 -4.56
C CYS A 62 -7.80 8.96 -4.26
N LYS A 63 -8.48 9.03 -3.11
CA LYS A 63 -9.42 7.99 -2.68
C LYS A 63 -10.68 7.89 -3.57
N ALA A 64 -11.11 9.02 -4.15
CA ALA A 64 -12.28 9.06 -5.02
C ALA A 64 -11.95 8.82 -6.50
N ASP A 65 -10.67 8.78 -6.86
CA ASP A 65 -10.22 8.52 -8.22
C ASP A 65 -10.16 7.00 -8.46
N GLU A 66 -11.11 6.50 -9.26
CA GLU A 66 -11.20 5.08 -9.62
C GLU A 66 -10.00 4.60 -10.45
N SER A 67 -9.26 5.51 -11.10
CA SER A 67 -8.08 5.19 -11.90
C SER A 67 -6.79 5.09 -11.06
N TYR A 68 -6.83 5.58 -9.81
CA TYR A 68 -5.68 5.63 -8.93
C TYR A 68 -5.12 4.24 -8.61
N ILE A 69 -5.97 3.22 -8.56
CA ILE A 69 -5.59 1.80 -8.50
C ILE A 69 -6.26 1.09 -9.65
N ASN A 70 -5.47 0.52 -10.56
CA ASN A 70 -5.99 -0.20 -11.71
C ASN A 70 -5.36 -1.59 -11.84
N THR A 71 -5.97 -2.42 -12.67
CA THR A 71 -5.62 -3.84 -12.85
C THR A 71 -4.30 -4.05 -13.59
N ASP A 72 -3.74 -3.00 -14.19
CA ASP A 72 -2.43 -3.05 -14.87
C ASP A 72 -1.25 -2.85 -13.95
N MET A 73 -1.50 -2.43 -12.71
CA MET A 73 -0.47 -2.29 -11.69
C MET A 73 0.03 -3.65 -11.17
N PRO A 74 1.32 -3.75 -10.81
CA PRO A 74 1.82 -4.88 -10.02
C PRO A 74 1.09 -4.99 -8.67
N ILE A 75 0.86 -6.21 -8.18
CA ILE A 75 0.15 -6.46 -6.91
C ILE A 75 0.75 -5.66 -5.74
N LYS A 76 2.09 -5.58 -5.63
CA LYS A 76 2.74 -4.78 -4.58
C LYS A 76 2.39 -3.29 -4.67
N GLU A 77 2.35 -2.70 -5.87
CA GLU A 77 1.93 -1.30 -6.06
C GLU A 77 0.45 -1.10 -5.68
N MET A 78 -0.42 -2.05 -6.03
CA MET A 78 -1.82 -2.02 -5.62
C MET A 78 -1.96 -2.03 -4.09
N ILE A 79 -1.28 -2.95 -3.40
CA ILE A 79 -1.27 -3.03 -1.93
C ILE A 79 -0.79 -1.70 -1.33
N PHE A 80 0.31 -1.16 -1.87
CA PHE A 80 0.85 0.12 -1.43
C PHE A 80 -0.19 1.24 -1.54
N ARG A 81 -0.81 1.41 -2.70
CA ARG A 81 -1.85 2.44 -2.92
C ARG A 81 -3.12 2.21 -2.11
N ILE A 82 -3.52 0.97 -1.85
CA ILE A 82 -4.63 0.63 -0.93
C ILE A 82 -4.31 1.14 0.49
N LEU A 83 -3.09 0.90 0.96
CA LEU A 83 -2.65 1.37 2.27
C LEU A 83 -2.60 2.90 2.30
N LEU A 84 -2.04 3.55 1.28
CA LEU A 84 -1.98 5.01 1.17
C LEU A 84 -3.36 5.67 1.19
N THR A 85 -4.32 5.18 0.38
CA THR A 85 -5.71 5.71 0.34
C THR A 85 -6.52 5.44 1.60
N SER A 86 -5.95 4.67 2.54
CA SER A 86 -6.51 4.41 3.85
C SER A 86 -5.76 5.08 5.00
N LYS A 87 -5.01 6.14 4.69
CA LYS A 87 -4.16 6.88 5.64
C LYS A 87 -3.12 5.99 6.31
N ASN A 88 -2.68 4.94 5.61
CA ASN A 88 -1.77 3.92 6.12
C ASN A 88 -2.24 3.27 7.44
N LYS A 89 -3.56 3.17 7.65
CA LYS A 89 -4.10 2.39 8.77
C LYS A 89 -3.76 0.92 8.53
N PRO A 90 -3.29 0.17 9.55
CA PRO A 90 -3.08 -1.26 9.42
C PRO A 90 -4.33 -1.95 8.89
N ARG A 91 -4.15 -2.81 7.90
CA ARG A 91 -5.24 -3.59 7.30
C ARG A 91 -4.94 -5.07 7.41
N THR A 92 -5.96 -5.83 7.76
CA THR A 92 -5.81 -7.29 7.83
C THR A 92 -5.57 -7.89 6.44
N ILE A 93 -4.83 -9.00 6.39
CA ILE A 93 -4.58 -9.76 5.15
C ILE A 93 -5.91 -10.21 4.54
N GLY A 94 -6.89 -10.61 5.34
CA GLY A 94 -8.23 -10.96 4.85
C GLY A 94 -8.90 -9.80 4.11
N ASN A 95 -8.80 -8.58 4.65
CA ASN A 95 -9.36 -7.39 4.01
C ASN A 95 -8.59 -6.98 2.75
N LEU A 96 -7.25 -7.01 2.77
CA LEU A 96 -6.43 -6.72 1.59
C LEU A 96 -6.71 -7.73 0.46
N HIS A 97 -6.77 -9.02 0.81
CA HIS A 97 -7.10 -10.09 -0.13
C HIS A 97 -8.48 -9.88 -0.75
N LYS A 98 -9.50 -9.65 0.07
CA LYS A 98 -10.88 -9.38 -0.39
C LYS A 98 -10.95 -8.17 -1.32
N LEU A 99 -10.23 -7.09 -1.01
CA LEU A 99 -10.18 -5.91 -1.86
C LEU A 99 -9.52 -6.22 -3.21
N LEU A 100 -8.36 -6.86 -3.20
CA LEU A 100 -7.65 -7.26 -4.42
C LEU A 100 -8.50 -8.15 -5.32
N THR A 101 -9.05 -9.24 -4.77
CA THR A 101 -9.79 -10.23 -5.56
C THR A 101 -11.23 -9.81 -5.86
N GLY A 102 -11.82 -8.92 -5.06
CA GLY A 102 -13.21 -8.49 -5.23
C GLY A 102 -13.38 -7.25 -6.11
N THR A 103 -12.42 -6.32 -6.06
CA THR A 103 -12.53 -5.03 -6.78
C THR A 103 -11.77 -5.04 -8.10
N TRP A 104 -10.57 -5.65 -8.13
CA TRP A 104 -9.65 -5.54 -9.26
C TRP A 104 -9.35 -6.86 -9.98
N SER A 105 -9.99 -7.95 -9.55
CA SER A 105 -9.99 -9.18 -10.34
C SER A 105 -11.02 -9.05 -11.46
N THR A 106 -10.60 -9.21 -12.71
CA THR A 106 -11.50 -9.18 -13.87
C THR A 106 -11.45 -10.51 -14.62
N PRO A 107 -12.46 -10.85 -15.43
CA PRO A 107 -12.42 -12.07 -16.24
C PRO A 107 -11.21 -12.16 -17.18
N VAL A 108 -10.73 -11.00 -17.67
CA VAL A 108 -9.57 -10.92 -18.58
C VAL A 108 -8.25 -10.99 -17.81
N LYS A 109 -8.23 -10.53 -16.56
CA LYS A 109 -7.05 -10.50 -15.69
C LYS A 109 -7.42 -10.90 -14.26
N PRO A 110 -7.58 -12.20 -13.99
CA PRO A 110 -7.99 -12.66 -12.68
C PRO A 110 -6.84 -12.55 -11.68
N ILE A 111 -7.16 -12.11 -10.46
CA ILE A 111 -6.24 -12.15 -9.32
C ILE A 111 -6.54 -13.44 -8.54
N THR A 112 -5.72 -14.47 -8.74
CA THR A 112 -5.92 -15.82 -8.16
C THR A 112 -5.08 -16.09 -6.90
N LEU A 113 -4.48 -15.04 -6.32
CA LEU A 113 -3.62 -15.12 -5.15
C LEU A 113 -4.40 -15.60 -3.92
N SER A 114 -3.85 -16.52 -3.13
CA SER A 114 -4.39 -16.89 -1.81
C SER A 114 -3.95 -15.91 -0.72
N GLN A 115 -4.62 -15.88 0.44
CA GLN A 115 -4.15 -15.10 1.59
C GLN A 115 -2.72 -15.48 2.04
N SER A 116 -2.39 -16.77 2.04
CA SER A 116 -1.04 -17.25 2.34
C SER A 116 0.00 -16.78 1.33
N SER A 117 -0.37 -16.70 0.05
CA SER A 117 0.51 -16.16 -0.99
C SER A 117 0.64 -14.64 -0.89
N LEU A 118 -0.42 -13.95 -0.46
CA LEU A 118 -0.39 -12.51 -0.18
C LEU A 118 0.56 -12.15 0.96
N VAL A 119 0.56 -12.93 2.05
CA VAL A 119 1.56 -12.79 3.12
C VAL A 119 2.97 -12.91 2.57
N LYS A 120 3.26 -13.95 1.77
CA LYS A 120 4.59 -14.11 1.15
C LYS A 120 4.97 -12.95 0.25
N VAL A 121 4.04 -12.40 -0.53
CA VAL A 121 4.27 -11.22 -1.37
C VAL A 121 4.68 -10.01 -0.52
N ILE A 122 4.09 -9.86 0.66
CA ILE A 122 4.38 -8.80 1.61
C ILE A 122 5.71 -9.04 2.34
N GLU A 123 5.98 -10.27 2.80
CA GLU A 123 7.23 -10.65 3.47
C GLU A 123 8.45 -10.49 2.57
N LEU A 124 8.29 -10.80 1.27
CA LEU A 124 9.32 -10.64 0.25
C LEU A 124 9.37 -9.21 -0.32
N ASP A 125 8.80 -8.24 0.38
CA ASP A 125 8.93 -6.84 0.00
C ASP A 125 10.32 -6.27 0.33
N ASP A 126 10.94 -5.74 -0.71
CA ASP A 126 12.25 -5.10 -0.75
C ASP A 126 12.16 -3.66 -1.27
N TYR A 127 10.93 -3.14 -1.43
CA TYR A 127 10.68 -1.87 -2.08
C TYR A 127 9.76 -0.93 -1.28
N TYR A 128 8.56 -1.39 -0.92
CA TYR A 128 7.50 -0.52 -0.39
C TYR A 128 7.56 -0.33 1.13
N GLY A 129 8.41 -1.09 1.82
CA GLY A 129 8.54 -1.08 3.27
C GLY A 129 7.30 -1.62 3.98
N PHE A 130 6.70 -2.70 3.46
CA PHE A 130 5.59 -3.34 4.16
C PHE A 130 6.04 -3.95 5.49
N GLU A 131 5.17 -3.84 6.50
CA GLU A 131 5.38 -4.39 7.84
C GLU A 131 4.15 -5.17 8.25
N LEU A 132 4.35 -6.46 8.58
CA LEU A 132 3.33 -7.34 9.13
C LEU A 132 3.31 -7.26 10.65
N SER A 133 2.14 -7.44 11.25
CA SER A 133 1.96 -7.55 12.70
C SER A 133 0.84 -8.52 13.03
N GLU A 134 1.07 -9.35 14.04
CA GLU A 134 0.10 -10.30 14.59
C GLU A 134 -0.81 -9.66 15.65
#